data_AF-A0A9Q4Q565-F1
#
_entry.id   AF-A0A9Q4Q565-F1
#
_cell.length_a   1.000
_cell.length_b   1.000
_cell.length_c   1.000
_cell.angle_alpha   90.00
_cell.angle_beta   90.00
_cell.angle_gamma   90.00
#
_symmetry.space_group_name_H-M   'P 1'
#
loop_
_entity.id
_entity.type
_entity.pdbx_description
1 polymer ?
#
loop_
_entity_poly.entity_id
_entity_poly.type
_entity_poly.pdbx_seq_one_letter_code
_entity_poly.pdbx_strand_id
1 'polypeptide(L)'
;MRSQILSVLAVVVLVTLAGCGGAITDETTTSNGTNEPTPESPGDTPDEPTASSNGTLSVNFINVGQGSSTLIVGPTNETMLIDTGDWSDDGEDVLAYLDEHDIDRIDYLVTTHADADHIGGHDAVIDYLETEGDGVGAVYDPGVTSTSQTYQGYLDAIEEHDVTLYETRAGDQIPFEDVETQVLAPPEGYLANGDRNENSIVLHLGFGQSTFLLPGDGETASEQYLVDEYEAGLNATVLSAGHHGSQSSSGDEFLDVTDPRIAVISSGYDSQYGHPHEEVLERFSQRSIRTYWTATHGNIQLTSNGSAITVATQQDAPTAPLELRDGDPVEPGSDTGLQKRLVVPIDGSAASPIMTDGGTNESPEPTDQEGTISIATIHEEASGDERDNLNDEYIVFENTGDQPLDLTGWSVADAADHTYTFPSGFTLDPGTQVTLHTGSGTDSSSDLYWGSGSPIWNNAGDTVIVRNDSGTTVLQEDY
;
A
#
# COMPACT_ATOMS: atom_id res chain seq x y z
N MET A 1 -19.68 66.85 8.74
CA MET A 1 -21.09 66.46 9.02
C MET A 1 -21.50 65.55 7.87
N ARG A 2 -21.69 64.23 8.01
CA ARG A 2 -22.23 63.43 9.11
C ARG A 2 -21.41 62.13 9.24
N SER A 3 -21.22 61.70 10.49
CA SER A 3 -20.63 60.43 10.90
C SER A 3 -21.66 59.31 10.70
N GLN A 4 -21.21 58.16 10.18
CA GLN A 4 -21.91 56.89 10.31
C GLN A 4 -21.17 56.05 11.35
N ILE A 5 -21.95 55.51 12.27
CA ILE A 5 -21.52 54.81 13.48
C ILE A 5 -21.50 53.32 13.13
N LEU A 6 -20.35 52.67 13.35
CA LEU A 6 -20.20 51.21 13.41
C LEU A 6 -20.91 50.70 14.66
N SER A 7 -21.81 49.73 14.50
CA SER A 7 -22.35 48.93 15.60
C SER A 7 -21.70 47.54 15.54
N VAL A 8 -20.77 47.29 16.47
CA VAL A 8 -20.21 45.97 16.75
C VAL A 8 -21.14 45.30 17.77
N LEU A 9 -21.71 44.15 17.41
CA LEU A 9 -22.51 43.31 18.31
C LEU A 9 -21.61 42.20 18.85
N ALA A 10 -21.17 42.34 20.11
CA ALA A 10 -20.48 41.27 20.84
C ALA A 10 -21.54 40.47 21.63
N VAL A 11 -21.67 39.18 21.33
CA VAL A 11 -22.51 38.25 22.09
C VAL A 11 -21.64 37.56 23.13
N VAL A 12 -21.91 37.83 24.40
CA VAL A 12 -21.32 37.13 25.55
C VAL A 12 -22.33 36.10 26.03
N VAL A 13 -22.01 34.82 25.90
CA VAL A 13 -22.80 33.72 26.47
C VAL A 13 -22.30 33.47 27.90
N LEU A 14 -23.19 33.70 28.87
CA LEU A 14 -22.94 33.49 30.30
C LEU A 14 -23.57 32.15 30.72
N VAL A 15 -22.74 31.11 30.90
CA VAL A 15 -23.20 29.81 31.43
C VAL A 15 -23.29 29.91 32.96
N THR A 16 -24.48 29.63 33.50
CA THR A 16 -24.72 29.54 34.94
C THR A 16 -24.76 28.07 35.35
N LEU A 17 -23.75 27.63 36.11
CA LEU A 17 -23.73 26.32 36.76
C LEU A 17 -24.38 26.43 38.14
N ALA A 18 -25.58 25.86 38.29
CA ALA A 18 -26.22 25.65 39.57
C ALA A 18 -25.68 24.37 40.22
N GLY A 19 -24.99 24.52 41.35
CA GLY A 19 -24.57 23.41 42.20
C GLY A 19 -25.69 22.93 43.12
N CYS A 20 -25.68 21.63 43.42
CA CYS A 20 -26.28 21.05 44.61
C CYS A 20 -25.23 20.16 45.28
N GLY A 21 -24.85 20.53 46.51
CA GLY A 21 -23.97 19.75 47.36
C GLY A 21 -24.71 18.64 48.11
N GLY A 22 -23.98 17.59 48.48
CA GLY A 22 -24.41 16.53 49.38
C GLY A 22 -23.21 16.05 50.19
N ALA A 23 -23.32 16.12 51.51
CA ALA A 23 -22.22 16.11 52.46
C ALA A 23 -21.71 14.71 52.84
N ILE A 24 -20.47 14.72 53.33
CA ILE A 24 -19.73 13.66 54.02
C ILE A 24 -20.34 13.40 55.40
N THR A 25 -20.52 12.13 55.76
CA THR A 25 -20.55 11.68 57.16
C THR A 25 -19.72 10.41 57.30
N ASP A 26 -18.75 10.51 58.21
CA ASP A 26 -17.83 9.51 58.67
C ASP A 26 -18.47 8.78 59.87
N GLU A 27 -18.57 7.45 59.84
CA GLU A 27 -18.72 6.66 61.08
C GLU A 27 -17.92 5.36 61.00
N THR A 28 -16.96 5.29 61.91
CA THR A 28 -16.12 4.15 62.22
C THR A 28 -16.93 3.08 62.97
N THR A 29 -16.84 1.82 62.58
CA THR A 29 -17.06 0.72 63.54
C THR A 29 -16.16 -0.47 63.23
N THR A 30 -15.27 -0.73 64.17
CA THR A 30 -14.43 -1.92 64.30
C THR A 30 -15.25 -3.16 64.61
N SER A 31 -15.01 -4.28 63.93
CA SER A 31 -15.05 -5.61 64.55
C SER A 31 -14.14 -6.59 63.84
N ASN A 32 -13.38 -7.30 64.66
CA ASN A 32 -12.27 -8.20 64.38
C ASN A 32 -12.77 -9.64 64.07
N GLY A 33 -12.08 -10.42 63.23
CA GLY A 33 -12.39 -11.85 63.06
C GLY A 33 -11.74 -12.61 61.89
N THR A 34 -10.41 -12.78 61.94
CA THR A 34 -9.58 -13.93 61.48
C THR A 34 -10.06 -14.91 60.39
N ASN A 35 -9.34 -14.98 59.26
CA ASN A 35 -8.52 -16.15 58.84
C ASN A 35 -7.86 -15.90 57.47
N GLU A 36 -6.53 -16.04 57.40
CA GLU A 36 -5.75 -16.22 56.15
C GLU A 36 -6.07 -17.58 55.51
N PRO A 37 -5.97 -17.72 54.16
CA PRO A 37 -4.69 -18.17 53.56
C PRO A 37 -4.32 -17.62 52.15
N THR A 38 -2.99 -17.54 51.92
CA THR A 38 -2.20 -17.72 50.68
C THR A 38 -2.29 -16.68 49.53
N PRO A 39 -1.15 -16.20 48.97
CA PRO A 39 -1.13 -15.28 47.85
C PRO A 39 -1.20 -16.03 46.50
N GLU A 40 -2.20 -15.72 45.68
CA GLU A 40 -2.18 -16.03 44.25
C GLU A 40 -1.52 -14.87 43.49
N SER A 41 -0.63 -15.22 42.57
CA SER A 41 0.11 -14.32 41.69
C SER A 41 -0.84 -13.66 40.68
N PRO A 42 -0.77 -12.34 40.43
CA PRO A 42 -1.45 -11.77 39.28
C PRO A 42 -0.63 -12.08 38.03
N GLY A 43 -1.17 -12.93 37.16
CA GLY A 43 -0.77 -13.00 35.77
C GLY A 43 -1.54 -11.93 35.01
N ASP A 44 -0.87 -10.81 34.71
CA ASP A 44 -1.29 -9.89 33.66
C ASP A 44 -0.79 -10.45 32.33
N THR A 45 -1.70 -11.06 31.57
CA THR A 45 -1.59 -11.17 30.12
C THR A 45 -2.35 -9.98 29.54
N PRO A 46 -1.73 -9.12 28.72
CA PRO A 46 -2.45 -8.11 27.97
C PRO A 46 -3.46 -8.81 27.04
N ASP A 47 -4.70 -8.35 27.06
CA ASP A 47 -5.72 -8.71 26.06
C ASP A 47 -5.17 -8.38 24.66
N GLU A 48 -4.96 -9.40 23.82
CA GLU A 48 -4.89 -9.21 22.37
C GLU A 48 -6.27 -8.80 21.85
N PRO A 49 -6.39 -7.75 21.02
CA PRO A 49 -7.63 -7.46 20.34
C PRO A 49 -7.77 -8.36 19.11
N THR A 50 -8.34 -9.56 19.28
CA THR A 50 -8.96 -10.28 18.15
C THR A 50 -10.33 -9.69 17.87
N ALA A 51 -10.39 -8.55 17.18
CA ALA A 51 -11.62 -8.03 16.61
C ALA A 51 -11.56 -8.19 15.09
N SER A 52 -12.39 -9.09 14.55
CA SER A 52 -12.76 -9.03 13.13
C SER A 52 -13.40 -7.66 12.90
N SER A 53 -12.76 -6.79 12.12
CA SER A 53 -13.38 -5.53 11.69
C SER A 53 -14.67 -5.82 10.94
N ASN A 54 -15.74 -5.07 11.21
CA ASN A 54 -16.98 -5.19 10.47
C ASN A 54 -16.84 -4.40 9.16
N GLY A 55 -17.06 -5.06 8.02
CA GLY A 55 -16.94 -4.43 6.70
C GLY A 55 -15.51 -4.51 6.14
N THR A 56 -15.25 -3.68 5.13
CA THR A 56 -13.97 -3.64 4.40
C THR A 56 -13.57 -2.19 4.13
N LEU A 57 -12.27 -1.94 4.09
CA LEU A 57 -11.71 -0.70 3.56
C LEU A 57 -11.24 -0.95 2.12
N SER A 58 -11.72 -0.18 1.16
CA SER A 58 -11.28 -0.26 -0.24
C SER A 58 -10.46 0.97 -0.60
N VAL A 59 -9.23 0.79 -1.07
CA VAL A 59 -8.34 1.86 -1.55
C VAL A 59 -8.12 1.66 -3.05
N ASN A 60 -8.56 2.61 -3.86
CA ASN A 60 -8.64 2.50 -5.32
C ASN A 60 -7.74 3.56 -5.95
N PHE A 61 -6.63 3.11 -6.53
CA PHE A 61 -5.75 3.97 -7.32
C PHE A 61 -6.30 4.02 -8.74
N ILE A 62 -6.79 5.19 -9.13
CA ILE A 62 -7.45 5.42 -10.41
C ILE A 62 -6.36 5.72 -11.45
N ASN A 63 -6.41 5.05 -12.60
CA ASN A 63 -5.51 5.32 -13.71
C ASN A 63 -5.96 6.59 -14.43
N VAL A 64 -5.38 7.72 -14.02
CA VAL A 64 -5.56 9.07 -14.59
C VAL A 64 -4.34 9.49 -15.44
N GLY A 65 -3.54 8.51 -15.88
CA GLY A 65 -2.33 8.76 -16.66
C GLY A 65 -1.20 9.35 -15.81
N GLN A 66 -0.54 10.39 -16.31
CA GLN A 66 0.47 11.10 -15.51
C GLN A 66 -0.26 11.98 -14.49
N GLY A 67 -0.39 11.49 -13.26
CA GLY A 67 -0.99 12.18 -12.14
C GLY A 67 -1.39 11.19 -11.06
N SER A 68 -2.13 11.66 -10.06
CA SER A 68 -2.63 10.80 -8.97
C SER A 68 -4.09 11.10 -8.66
N SER A 69 -4.87 10.03 -8.48
CA SER A 69 -6.18 10.08 -7.85
C SER A 69 -6.44 8.76 -7.13
N THR A 70 -6.81 8.85 -5.86
CA THR A 70 -7.08 7.68 -5.01
C THR A 70 -8.42 7.83 -4.33
N LEU A 71 -9.38 6.96 -4.68
CA LEU A 71 -10.67 6.87 -3.99
C LEU A 71 -10.60 5.83 -2.87
N ILE A 72 -11.00 6.21 -1.67
CA ILE A 72 -11.09 5.35 -0.50
C ILE A 72 -12.55 5.23 -0.09
N VAL A 73 -13.03 3.99 0.07
CA VAL A 73 -14.38 3.69 0.53
C VAL A 73 -14.28 2.94 1.85
N GLY A 74 -14.82 3.54 2.90
CA GLY A 74 -14.76 3.03 4.26
C GLY A 74 -15.80 1.93 4.54
N PRO A 75 -15.70 1.26 5.70
CA PRO A 75 -16.61 0.18 6.08
C PRO A 75 -18.08 0.60 6.20
N THR A 76 -18.32 1.88 6.44
CA THR A 76 -19.64 2.52 6.57
C THR A 76 -20.16 3.11 5.25
N ASN A 77 -19.39 2.96 4.16
CA ASN A 77 -19.56 3.61 2.84
C ASN A 77 -19.30 5.13 2.84
N GLU A 78 -18.69 5.69 3.89
CA GLU A 78 -18.10 7.02 3.76
C GLU A 78 -17.01 6.98 2.68
N THR A 79 -16.83 8.11 1.98
CA THR A 79 -15.89 8.22 0.86
C THR A 79 -14.85 9.31 1.10
N MET A 80 -13.60 9.00 0.76
CA MET A 80 -12.51 9.96 0.71
C MET A 80 -11.86 9.91 -0.67
N LEU A 81 -11.81 11.05 -1.35
CA LEU A 81 -11.07 11.18 -2.61
C LEU A 81 -9.81 11.96 -2.33
N ILE A 82 -8.65 11.38 -2.65
CA ILE A 82 -7.35 12.03 -2.53
C ILE A 82 -6.87 12.32 -3.94
N ASP A 83 -6.74 13.60 -4.25
CA ASP A 83 -6.36 14.10 -5.57
C ASP A 83 -7.29 13.66 -6.74
N THR A 84 -7.18 14.35 -7.87
CA THR A 84 -8.08 14.22 -9.02
C THR A 84 -7.34 14.24 -10.36
N GLY A 85 -6.09 13.79 -10.41
CA GLY A 85 -5.33 13.65 -11.65
C GLY A 85 -4.88 14.96 -12.30
N ASP A 86 -4.54 14.88 -13.59
CA ASP A 86 -3.95 15.97 -14.37
C ASP A 86 -4.96 16.87 -15.05
N TRP A 87 -4.68 18.18 -15.00
CA TRP A 87 -5.53 19.24 -15.55
C TRP A 87 -5.92 19.04 -17.03
N SER A 88 -5.20 18.21 -17.79
CA SER A 88 -5.50 17.98 -19.20
C SER A 88 -6.73 17.10 -19.44
N ASP A 89 -7.16 16.30 -18.46
CA ASP A 89 -8.37 15.46 -18.55
C ASP A 89 -9.64 16.15 -17.98
N ASP A 90 -9.47 17.29 -17.29
CA ASP A 90 -10.57 18.06 -16.66
C ASP A 90 -11.41 17.20 -15.69
N GLY A 91 -10.78 16.22 -15.03
CA GLY A 91 -11.44 15.28 -14.11
C GLY A 91 -12.30 14.21 -14.79
N GLU A 92 -12.29 14.09 -16.12
CA GLU A 92 -13.15 13.17 -16.88
C GLU A 92 -12.97 11.71 -16.43
N ASP A 93 -11.73 11.26 -16.26
CA ASP A 93 -11.43 9.88 -15.85
C ASP A 93 -11.88 9.60 -14.41
N VAL A 94 -11.71 10.57 -13.51
CA VAL A 94 -12.15 10.46 -12.12
C VAL A 94 -13.68 10.42 -12.04
N LEU A 95 -14.36 11.35 -12.72
CA LEU A 95 -15.82 11.41 -12.75
C LEU A 95 -16.43 10.15 -13.36
N ALA A 96 -15.84 9.62 -14.44
CA ALA A 96 -16.26 8.36 -15.03
C ALA A 96 -16.09 7.18 -14.05
N TYR A 97 -14.99 7.14 -13.31
CA TYR A 97 -14.77 6.13 -12.28
C TYR A 97 -15.79 6.22 -11.14
N LEU A 98 -16.10 7.44 -10.67
CA LEU A 98 -17.12 7.65 -9.63
C LEU A 98 -18.51 7.20 -10.11
N ASP A 99 -18.91 7.54 -11.33
CA ASP A 99 -20.19 7.12 -11.93
C ASP A 99 -20.27 5.58 -12.08
N GLU A 100 -19.21 4.92 -12.56
CA GLU A 100 -19.15 3.45 -12.68
C GLU A 100 -19.34 2.74 -11.33
N HIS A 101 -18.91 3.37 -10.24
CA HIS A 101 -18.97 2.81 -8.89
C HIS A 101 -20.18 3.29 -8.09
N ASP A 102 -21.15 3.96 -8.74
CA ASP A 102 -22.34 4.54 -8.10
C ASP A 102 -21.97 5.47 -6.91
N ILE A 103 -20.88 6.24 -7.03
CA ILE A 103 -20.43 7.21 -6.02
C ILE A 103 -20.91 8.60 -6.41
N ASP A 104 -21.94 9.07 -5.72
CA ASP A 104 -22.55 10.40 -5.90
C ASP A 104 -22.14 11.40 -4.82
N ARG A 105 -21.36 10.98 -3.82
CA ARG A 105 -20.93 11.81 -2.69
C ARG A 105 -19.46 11.57 -2.35
N ILE A 106 -18.75 12.65 -2.05
CA ILE A 106 -17.41 12.61 -1.45
C ILE A 106 -17.48 13.23 -0.06
N ASP A 107 -17.36 12.44 1.01
CA ASP A 107 -17.38 13.00 2.37
C ASP A 107 -16.12 13.83 2.66
N TYR A 108 -14.97 13.38 2.15
CA TYR A 108 -13.68 14.01 2.38
C TYR A 108 -12.89 14.13 1.06
N LEU A 109 -12.76 15.34 0.52
CA LEU A 109 -11.82 15.61 -0.58
C LEU A 109 -10.48 16.05 0.03
N VAL A 110 -9.41 15.33 -0.25
CA VAL A 110 -8.07 15.62 0.26
C VAL A 110 -7.20 16.08 -0.90
N THR A 111 -6.71 17.30 -0.80
CA THR A 111 -5.69 17.86 -1.69
C THR A 111 -4.34 17.58 -1.07
N THR A 112 -3.51 16.75 -1.69
CA THR A 112 -2.15 16.55 -1.18
C THR A 112 -1.35 17.85 -1.29
N HIS A 113 -1.32 18.44 -2.49
CA HIS A 113 -0.70 19.72 -2.79
C HIS A 113 -1.26 20.30 -4.10
N ALA A 114 -0.91 21.56 -4.41
CA ALA A 114 -1.57 22.34 -5.47
C ALA A 114 -0.99 22.19 -6.90
N ASP A 115 -0.29 21.09 -7.19
CA ASP A 115 0.23 20.84 -8.54
C ASP A 115 -0.82 20.23 -9.47
N ALA A 116 -0.69 20.52 -10.77
CA ALA A 116 -1.76 20.36 -11.72
C ALA A 116 -2.07 18.89 -12.07
N ASP A 117 -1.15 17.97 -11.76
CA ASP A 117 -1.26 16.51 -11.84
C ASP A 117 -1.88 15.86 -10.59
N HIS A 118 -2.27 16.70 -9.62
CA HIS A 118 -2.99 16.32 -8.40
C HIS A 118 -4.34 17.03 -8.30
N ILE A 119 -4.37 18.34 -8.56
CA ILE A 119 -5.61 19.12 -8.46
C ILE A 119 -6.32 19.33 -9.79
N GLY A 120 -5.93 18.59 -10.83
CA GLY A 120 -6.33 18.80 -12.21
C GLY A 120 -7.82 18.93 -12.43
N GLY A 121 -8.59 17.96 -11.93
CA GLY A 121 -10.05 17.93 -11.96
C GLY A 121 -10.77 18.36 -10.68
N HIS A 122 -10.13 19.03 -9.71
CA HIS A 122 -10.82 19.37 -8.44
C HIS A 122 -12.06 20.22 -8.65
N ASP A 123 -11.97 21.24 -9.51
CA ASP A 123 -13.10 22.12 -9.84
C ASP A 123 -14.23 21.36 -10.51
N ALA A 124 -13.91 20.57 -11.55
CA ALA A 124 -14.90 19.74 -12.24
C ALA A 124 -15.60 18.73 -11.30
N VAL A 125 -14.83 18.08 -10.41
CA VAL A 125 -15.38 17.12 -9.43
C VAL A 125 -16.28 17.81 -8.42
N ILE A 126 -15.87 18.95 -7.86
CA ILE A 126 -16.67 19.74 -6.91
C ILE A 126 -17.96 20.20 -7.60
N ASP A 127 -17.86 20.84 -8.76
CA ASP A 127 -18.99 21.36 -9.51
C ASP A 127 -19.99 20.24 -9.84
N TYR A 128 -19.50 19.09 -10.32
CA TYR A 128 -20.37 17.96 -10.67
C TYR A 128 -21.10 17.40 -9.44
N LEU A 129 -20.38 17.10 -8.36
CA LEU A 129 -20.98 16.48 -7.17
C LEU A 129 -21.96 17.42 -6.44
N GLU A 130 -21.69 18.72 -6.44
CA GLU A 130 -22.57 19.72 -5.83
C GLU A 130 -23.81 20.05 -6.69
N THR A 131 -23.75 19.83 -8.01
CA THR A 131 -24.87 20.13 -8.92
C THR A 131 -25.70 18.91 -9.29
N GLU A 132 -25.07 17.76 -9.52
CA GLU A 132 -25.70 16.53 -10.01
C GLU A 132 -25.64 15.37 -9.00
N GLY A 133 -24.79 15.45 -7.97
CA GLY A 133 -24.64 14.45 -6.91
C GLY A 133 -25.21 14.88 -5.54
N ASP A 134 -24.66 14.26 -4.50
CA ASP A 134 -24.98 14.44 -3.07
C ASP A 134 -23.91 15.27 -2.32
N GLY A 135 -23.06 15.97 -3.08
CA GLY A 135 -22.11 17.00 -2.62
C GLY A 135 -20.76 16.51 -2.11
N VAL A 136 -19.93 17.49 -1.76
CA VAL A 136 -18.61 17.34 -1.12
C VAL A 136 -18.72 17.78 0.34
N GLY A 137 -18.46 16.87 1.28
CA GLY A 137 -18.61 17.15 2.70
C GLY A 137 -17.65 18.21 3.22
N ALA A 138 -16.35 18.00 3.02
CA ALA A 138 -15.31 18.98 3.29
C ALA A 138 -14.05 18.71 2.46
N VAL A 139 -13.27 19.77 2.24
CA VAL A 139 -11.97 19.72 1.60
C VAL A 139 -10.86 19.92 2.64
N TYR A 140 -9.80 19.12 2.55
CA TYR A 140 -8.61 19.18 3.38
C TYR A 140 -7.42 19.56 2.50
N ASP A 141 -6.83 20.73 2.76
CA ASP A 141 -5.78 21.32 1.94
C ASP A 141 -4.57 21.70 2.81
N PRO A 142 -3.32 21.57 2.32
CA PRO A 142 -2.14 21.91 3.10
C PRO A 142 -1.97 23.42 3.28
N GLY A 143 -2.80 24.29 2.73
CA GLY A 143 -2.70 25.75 2.85
C GLY A 143 -1.49 26.35 2.13
N VAL A 144 -0.79 25.57 1.29
CA VAL A 144 0.35 26.04 0.50
C VAL A 144 -0.15 26.57 -0.84
N THR A 145 -0.22 27.88 -0.95
CA THR A 145 -0.83 28.55 -2.12
C THR A 145 -0.04 28.34 -3.41
N SER A 146 -0.76 28.19 -4.53
CA SER A 146 -0.21 28.27 -5.89
C SER A 146 -0.77 29.49 -6.64
N THR A 147 -0.15 29.84 -7.76
CA THR A 147 -0.65 30.89 -8.68
C THR A 147 -1.12 30.32 -10.02
N SER A 148 -1.24 28.99 -10.13
CA SER A 148 -1.73 28.32 -11.34
C SER A 148 -3.20 28.68 -11.61
N GLN A 149 -3.64 28.45 -12.86
CA GLN A 149 -5.06 28.57 -13.19
C GLN A 149 -5.87 27.43 -12.56
N THR A 150 -5.32 26.21 -12.53
CA THR A 150 -5.91 25.04 -11.88
C THR A 150 -6.22 25.30 -10.40
N TYR A 151 -5.27 25.87 -9.66
CA TYR A 151 -5.51 26.22 -8.25
C TYR A 151 -6.55 27.33 -8.06
N GLN A 152 -6.62 28.29 -9.00
CA GLN A 152 -7.67 29.31 -8.96
C GLN A 152 -9.05 28.71 -9.24
N GLY A 153 -9.19 27.85 -10.25
CA GLY A 153 -10.45 27.15 -10.56
C GLY A 153 -10.95 26.32 -9.39
N TYR A 154 -10.05 25.56 -8.76
CA TYR A 154 -10.34 24.81 -7.54
C TYR A 154 -10.89 25.69 -6.40
N LEU A 155 -10.23 26.82 -6.07
CA LEU A 155 -10.74 27.72 -5.03
C LEU A 155 -12.03 28.44 -5.43
N ASP A 156 -12.20 28.77 -6.70
CA ASP A 156 -13.42 29.38 -7.23
C ASP A 156 -14.61 28.39 -7.08
N ALA A 157 -14.42 27.10 -7.36
CA ALA A 157 -15.43 26.05 -7.17
C ALA A 157 -15.81 25.89 -5.67
N ILE A 158 -14.82 25.89 -4.77
CA ILE A 158 -15.07 25.92 -3.31
C ILE A 158 -15.94 27.13 -2.93
N GLU A 159 -15.60 28.33 -3.41
CA GLU A 159 -16.34 29.56 -3.08
C GLU A 159 -17.75 29.55 -3.70
N GLU A 160 -17.90 29.09 -4.93
CA GLU A 160 -19.18 29.01 -5.64
C GLU A 160 -20.17 28.09 -4.93
N HIS A 161 -19.69 26.94 -4.45
CA HIS A 161 -20.52 25.91 -3.83
C HIS A 161 -20.57 25.97 -2.29
N ASP A 162 -19.85 26.91 -1.66
CA ASP A 162 -19.78 27.06 -0.19
C ASP A 162 -19.28 25.78 0.50
N VAL A 163 -18.36 25.05 -0.15
CA VAL A 163 -17.77 23.82 0.40
C VAL A 163 -16.83 24.18 1.55
N THR A 164 -16.89 23.43 2.64
CA THR A 164 -16.04 23.69 3.80
C THR A 164 -14.59 23.33 3.50
N LEU A 165 -13.68 24.29 3.60
CA LEU A 165 -12.23 24.11 3.40
C LEU A 165 -11.48 24.16 4.75
N TYR A 166 -10.68 23.13 5.03
CA TYR A 166 -9.79 23.03 6.17
C TYR A 166 -8.32 23.14 5.76
N GLU A 167 -7.60 24.06 6.39
CA GLU A 167 -6.14 24.05 6.37
C GLU A 167 -5.64 22.95 7.31
N THR A 168 -4.95 21.95 6.75
CA THR A 168 -4.69 20.66 7.40
C THR A 168 -3.21 20.47 7.71
N ARG A 169 -2.89 20.01 8.92
CA ARG A 169 -1.52 19.87 9.45
C ARG A 169 -1.29 18.52 10.11
N ALA A 170 -0.01 18.21 10.29
CA ALA A 170 0.46 17.13 11.14
C ALA A 170 -0.23 17.16 12.51
N GLY A 171 -0.81 16.03 12.90
CA GLY A 171 -1.57 15.85 14.14
C GLY A 171 -3.08 16.10 14.03
N ASP A 172 -3.56 16.64 12.91
CA ASP A 172 -5.00 16.67 12.63
C ASP A 172 -5.53 15.24 12.35
N GLN A 173 -6.84 15.06 12.51
CA GLN A 173 -7.52 13.81 12.22
C GLN A 173 -8.70 14.08 11.28
N ILE A 174 -8.85 13.21 10.28
CA ILE A 174 -10.03 13.17 9.43
C ILE A 174 -10.97 12.12 10.04
N PRO A 175 -12.23 12.46 10.39
CA PRO A 175 -13.11 11.59 11.17
C PRO A 175 -13.77 10.49 10.31
N PHE A 176 -12.94 9.66 9.65
CA PHE A 176 -13.40 8.57 8.78
C PHE A 176 -13.83 7.35 9.61
N GLU A 177 -15.13 7.05 9.63
CA GLU A 177 -15.69 6.09 10.59
C GLU A 177 -15.08 4.68 10.44
N ASP A 178 -14.75 4.04 11.57
CA ASP A 178 -14.10 2.74 11.67
C ASP A 178 -12.70 2.61 11.02
N VAL A 179 -12.10 3.73 10.57
CA VAL A 179 -10.74 3.79 10.00
C VAL A 179 -9.90 4.80 10.78
N GLU A 180 -8.80 4.36 11.37
CA GLU A 180 -7.85 5.29 11.99
C GLU A 180 -7.17 6.11 10.89
N THR A 181 -7.42 7.42 10.85
CA THR A 181 -6.89 8.30 9.80
C THR A 181 -6.09 9.43 10.42
N GLN A 182 -4.76 9.34 10.29
CA GLN A 182 -3.84 10.33 10.84
C GLN A 182 -3.23 11.20 9.72
N VAL A 183 -3.21 12.51 9.95
CA VAL A 183 -2.41 13.43 9.13
C VAL A 183 -1.01 13.54 9.74
N LEU A 184 0.01 13.12 8.99
CA LEU A 184 1.40 13.13 9.48
C LEU A 184 2.17 14.37 9.02
N ALA A 185 1.83 14.94 7.86
CA ALA A 185 2.45 16.13 7.29
C ALA A 185 1.38 16.96 6.55
N PRO A 186 1.60 18.26 6.29
CA PRO A 186 2.79 19.05 6.65
C PRO A 186 2.80 19.55 8.11
N PRO A 187 3.98 19.83 8.71
CA PRO A 187 4.06 20.49 10.02
C PRO A 187 3.65 21.97 9.95
N GLU A 188 3.31 22.58 11.11
CA GLU A 188 2.86 23.99 11.22
C GLU A 188 3.82 25.01 10.56
N GLY A 189 5.14 24.73 10.57
CA GLY A 189 6.16 25.63 10.01
C GLY A 189 6.44 25.45 8.51
N TYR A 190 5.85 24.43 7.89
CA TYR A 190 6.20 23.90 6.57
C TYR A 190 7.67 23.49 6.39
N LEU A 191 7.89 22.47 5.58
CA LEU A 191 9.20 21.95 5.19
C LEU A 191 9.76 22.73 3.99
N ALA A 192 11.07 22.64 3.79
CA ALA A 192 11.77 23.14 2.58
C ALA A 192 11.42 24.57 2.10
N ASN A 193 11.08 25.49 3.03
CA ASN A 193 10.62 26.85 2.73
C ASN A 193 9.25 26.93 2.03
N GLY A 194 8.33 26.00 2.35
CA GLY A 194 7.00 25.95 1.76
C GLY A 194 7.00 25.40 0.34
N ASP A 195 7.95 24.52 0.02
CA ASP A 195 7.90 23.75 -1.23
C ASP A 195 6.62 22.89 -1.23
N ARG A 196 5.90 22.84 -2.35
CA ARG A 196 4.56 22.24 -2.38
C ARG A 196 4.62 20.73 -2.20
N ASN A 197 5.55 20.08 -2.87
CA ASN A 197 5.71 18.62 -2.86
C ASN A 197 6.13 18.15 -1.46
N GLU A 198 7.13 18.83 -0.88
CA GLU A 198 7.60 18.55 0.48
C GLU A 198 6.57 18.86 1.57
N ASN A 199 5.49 19.57 1.24
CA ASN A 199 4.40 19.88 2.14
C ASN A 199 3.08 19.24 1.69
N SER A 200 3.16 18.14 0.95
CA SER A 200 2.01 17.29 0.67
C SER A 200 1.32 16.87 1.98
N ILE A 201 -0.01 16.81 1.99
CA ILE A 201 -0.73 16.08 3.03
C ILE A 201 -0.30 14.61 2.96
N VAL A 202 0.24 14.11 4.06
CA VAL A 202 0.60 12.69 4.21
C VAL A 202 -0.44 12.03 5.10
N LEU A 203 -1.10 10.99 4.60
CA LEU A 203 -2.08 10.21 5.36
C LEU A 203 -1.51 8.84 5.74
N HIS A 204 -1.69 8.47 7.01
CA HIS A 204 -1.53 7.11 7.48
C HIS A 204 -2.88 6.57 7.92
N LEU A 205 -3.28 5.44 7.32
CA LEU A 205 -4.58 4.82 7.54
C LEU A 205 -4.40 3.46 8.22
N GLY A 206 -5.15 3.22 9.29
CA GLY A 206 -5.24 1.94 9.99
C GLY A 206 -6.63 1.34 9.89
N PHE A 207 -6.73 0.08 9.44
CA PHE A 207 -7.97 -0.69 9.46
C PHE A 207 -7.70 -2.15 9.84
N GLY A 208 -8.16 -2.53 11.04
CA GLY A 208 -7.75 -3.80 11.65
C GLY A 208 -6.23 -3.83 11.85
N GLN A 209 -5.56 -4.81 11.25
CA GLN A 209 -4.11 -4.94 11.25
C GLN A 209 -3.45 -4.32 10.02
N SER A 210 -4.23 -3.96 8.99
CA SER A 210 -3.69 -3.40 7.75
C SER A 210 -3.43 -1.91 7.88
N THR A 211 -2.28 -1.46 7.37
CA THR A 211 -1.91 -0.04 7.35
C THR A 211 -1.57 0.43 5.94
N PHE A 212 -1.89 1.70 5.65
CA PHE A 212 -1.62 2.35 4.36
C PHE A 212 -0.92 3.68 4.60
N LEU A 213 0.13 3.96 3.84
CA LEU A 213 0.82 5.25 3.85
C LEU A 213 0.72 5.89 2.46
N LEU A 214 0.15 7.09 2.43
CA LEU A 214 -0.13 7.87 1.22
C LEU A 214 0.61 9.21 1.34
N PRO A 215 1.87 9.31 0.86
CA PRO A 215 2.73 10.47 1.10
C PRO A 215 2.53 11.64 0.13
N GLY A 216 1.65 11.51 -0.86
CA GLY A 216 1.55 12.45 -1.97
C GLY A 216 2.89 12.57 -2.70
N ASP A 217 3.34 13.80 -2.95
CA ASP A 217 4.61 14.08 -3.61
C ASP A 217 5.74 14.43 -2.65
N GLY A 218 5.61 14.03 -1.38
CA GLY A 218 6.70 14.15 -0.41
C GLY A 218 8.01 13.58 -0.95
N GLU A 219 9.08 14.37 -0.89
CA GLU A 219 10.42 13.98 -1.32
C GLU A 219 11.32 13.86 -0.07
N THR A 220 12.61 14.18 -0.23
CA THR A 220 13.63 13.96 0.79
C THR A 220 13.33 14.69 2.11
N ALA A 221 12.84 15.94 2.10
CA ALA A 221 12.60 16.67 3.34
C ALA A 221 11.36 16.16 4.07
N SER A 222 10.30 15.80 3.33
CA SER A 222 9.10 15.17 3.87
C SER A 222 9.41 13.80 4.46
N GLU A 223 10.11 12.95 3.71
CA GLU A 223 10.52 11.61 4.17
C GLU A 223 11.38 11.66 5.44
N GLN A 224 12.38 12.55 5.47
CA GLN A 224 13.21 12.72 6.67
C GLN A 224 12.37 13.17 7.86
N TYR A 225 11.46 14.12 7.66
CA TYR A 225 10.56 14.57 8.72
C TYR A 225 9.67 13.44 9.24
N LEU A 226 9.13 12.60 8.35
CA LEU A 226 8.31 11.45 8.72
C LEU A 226 9.11 10.43 9.53
N VAL A 227 10.33 10.12 9.11
CA VAL A 227 11.24 9.24 9.86
C VAL A 227 11.55 9.82 11.23
N ASP A 228 11.98 11.08 11.29
CA ASP A 228 12.41 11.74 12.53
C ASP A 228 11.29 11.82 13.59
N GLU A 229 10.05 12.08 13.17
CA GLU A 229 8.93 12.32 14.07
C GLU A 229 8.08 11.06 14.35
N TYR A 230 8.02 10.12 13.40
CA TYR A 230 7.04 9.01 13.43
C TYR A 230 7.65 7.61 13.28
N GLU A 231 8.97 7.42 13.37
CA GLU A 231 9.68 6.14 13.18
C GLU A 231 8.90 4.90 13.71
N ALA A 232 8.46 4.94 14.97
CA ALA A 232 7.79 3.80 15.63
C ALA A 232 6.38 3.49 15.12
N GLY A 233 5.74 4.39 14.38
CA GLY A 233 4.37 4.28 13.87
C GLY A 233 4.24 4.34 12.35
N LEU A 234 5.34 4.48 11.62
CA LEU A 234 5.33 4.72 10.18
C LEU A 234 5.25 3.42 9.35
N ASN A 235 5.28 2.25 9.99
CA ASN A 235 5.10 0.98 9.28
C ASN A 235 3.78 0.96 8.50
N ALA A 236 3.86 0.51 7.25
CA ALA A 236 2.74 0.48 6.32
C ALA A 236 2.70 -0.88 5.63
N THR A 237 1.53 -1.53 5.55
CA THR A 237 1.38 -2.71 4.67
C THR A 237 1.48 -2.30 3.21
N VAL A 238 0.88 -1.16 2.87
CA VAL A 238 0.83 -0.59 1.53
C VAL A 238 1.43 0.80 1.55
N LEU A 239 2.34 1.06 0.62
CA LEU A 239 2.89 2.38 0.34
C LEU A 239 2.40 2.86 -1.04
N SER A 240 1.82 4.06 -1.12
CA SER A 240 1.79 4.76 -2.41
C SER A 240 3.17 5.40 -2.63
N ALA A 241 3.80 5.10 -3.76
CA ALA A 241 5.14 5.61 -4.06
C ALA A 241 5.07 7.14 -4.21
N GLY A 242 5.87 7.85 -3.40
CA GLY A 242 5.87 9.31 -3.41
C GLY A 242 6.25 9.88 -4.77
N HIS A 243 5.67 11.02 -5.14
CA HIS A 243 6.03 11.77 -6.35
C HIS A 243 6.10 10.90 -7.59
N HIS A 244 5.06 10.08 -7.80
CA HIS A 244 4.91 9.23 -8.99
C HIS A 244 6.01 8.17 -9.19
N GLY A 245 6.82 7.90 -8.17
CA GLY A 245 8.06 7.10 -8.29
C GLY A 245 9.25 7.91 -8.82
N SER A 246 9.35 9.18 -8.44
CA SER A 246 10.52 10.02 -8.71
C SER A 246 11.77 9.52 -7.98
N GLN A 247 12.95 9.68 -8.58
CA GLN A 247 14.23 9.35 -7.93
C GLN A 247 14.49 10.12 -6.61
N SER A 248 13.76 11.22 -6.37
CA SER A 248 13.82 12.06 -5.17
C SER A 248 12.96 11.57 -4.01
N SER A 249 12.11 10.56 -4.22
CA SER A 249 11.27 9.92 -3.22
C SER A 249 11.66 8.45 -3.02
N SER A 250 10.95 7.79 -2.10
CA SER A 250 11.15 6.42 -1.65
C SER A 250 12.63 6.17 -1.32
N GLY A 251 13.21 7.02 -0.47
CA GLY A 251 14.59 6.89 -0.01
C GLY A 251 14.81 5.66 0.86
N ASP A 252 16.06 5.20 0.96
CA ASP A 252 16.40 3.96 1.67
C ASP A 252 15.96 3.97 3.15
N GLU A 253 16.27 5.04 3.89
CA GLU A 253 15.91 5.15 5.31
C GLU A 253 14.38 5.16 5.52
N PHE A 254 13.66 5.84 4.63
CA PHE A 254 12.20 5.86 4.66
C PHE A 254 11.60 4.48 4.36
N LEU A 255 12.13 3.76 3.37
CA LEU A 255 11.68 2.40 3.04
C LEU A 255 12.03 1.38 4.13
N ASP A 256 13.17 1.54 4.80
CA ASP A 256 13.57 0.66 5.91
C ASP A 256 12.66 0.83 7.13
N VAL A 257 12.13 2.04 7.37
CA VAL A 257 11.22 2.32 8.48
C VAL A 257 9.76 1.98 8.13
N THR A 258 9.33 2.26 6.90
CA THR A 258 7.96 1.96 6.45
C THR A 258 7.74 0.48 6.19
N ASP A 259 8.76 -0.24 5.74
CA ASP A 259 8.79 -1.69 5.46
C ASP A 259 7.53 -2.21 4.75
N PRO A 260 7.18 -1.66 3.56
CA PRO A 260 5.94 -2.00 2.89
C PRO A 260 6.01 -3.35 2.16
N ARG A 261 4.88 -4.05 2.14
CA ARG A 261 4.75 -5.29 1.37
C ARG A 261 4.27 -5.05 -0.05
N ILE A 262 3.48 -3.99 -0.24
CA ILE A 262 2.95 -3.58 -1.53
C ILE A 262 3.33 -2.11 -1.75
N ALA A 263 3.88 -1.80 -2.92
CA ALA A 263 3.97 -0.43 -3.42
C ALA A 263 3.01 -0.22 -4.59
N VAL A 264 2.33 0.93 -4.63
CA VAL A 264 1.54 1.36 -5.79
C VAL A 264 2.09 2.66 -6.34
N ILE A 265 2.41 2.65 -7.63
CA ILE A 265 2.91 3.80 -8.38
C ILE A 265 1.77 4.34 -9.25
N SER A 266 1.40 5.61 -9.06
CA SER A 266 0.46 6.32 -9.93
C SER A 266 1.25 7.21 -10.88
N SER A 267 1.35 6.83 -12.16
CA SER A 267 1.95 7.63 -13.23
C SER A 267 1.64 7.05 -14.61
N GLY A 268 1.89 7.82 -15.67
CA GLY A 268 1.64 7.40 -17.05
C GLY A 268 2.80 6.58 -17.64
N TYR A 269 2.49 5.67 -18.58
CA TYR A 269 3.48 4.77 -19.19
C TYR A 269 4.64 5.53 -19.85
N ASP A 270 4.30 6.52 -20.67
CA ASP A 270 5.20 7.43 -21.36
C ASP A 270 5.34 8.77 -20.60
N SER A 271 5.52 8.70 -19.27
CA SER A 271 5.71 9.89 -18.44
C SER A 271 6.82 10.80 -19.00
N GLN A 272 6.48 12.07 -19.22
CA GLN A 272 7.45 13.06 -19.72
C GLN A 272 8.60 13.33 -18.74
N TYR A 273 8.44 12.93 -17.48
CA TYR A 273 9.43 13.07 -16.42
C TYR A 273 10.30 11.82 -16.25
N GLY A 274 9.97 10.72 -16.94
CA GLY A 274 10.68 9.44 -16.81
C GLY A 274 10.15 8.55 -15.68
N HIS A 275 8.99 8.89 -15.08
CA HIS A 275 8.39 8.10 -14.01
C HIS A 275 7.91 6.71 -14.47
N PRO A 276 7.95 5.70 -13.58
CA PRO A 276 8.81 5.65 -12.39
C PRO A 276 10.29 5.54 -12.77
N HIS A 277 11.17 6.14 -11.96
CA HIS A 277 12.62 6.09 -12.16
C HIS A 277 13.19 4.72 -11.78
N GLU A 278 14.22 4.28 -12.51
CA GLU A 278 14.91 2.99 -12.27
C GLU A 278 15.46 2.90 -10.85
N GLU A 279 15.97 3.99 -10.29
CA GLU A 279 16.50 4.04 -8.92
C GLU A 279 15.45 3.67 -7.86
N VAL A 280 14.19 4.05 -8.05
CA VAL A 280 13.10 3.68 -7.12
C VAL A 280 12.76 2.20 -7.28
N LEU A 281 12.69 1.72 -8.52
CA LEU A 281 12.43 0.30 -8.81
C LEU A 281 13.54 -0.60 -8.27
N GLU A 282 14.81 -0.17 -8.35
CA GLU A 282 15.94 -0.86 -7.73
C GLU A 282 15.79 -0.95 -6.21
N ARG A 283 15.43 0.15 -5.52
CA ARG A 283 15.21 0.15 -4.07
C ARG A 283 14.05 -0.76 -3.66
N PHE A 284 12.97 -0.78 -4.44
CA PHE A 284 11.85 -1.70 -4.24
C PHE A 284 12.27 -3.15 -4.47
N SER A 285 13.05 -3.40 -5.53
CA SER A 285 13.54 -4.75 -5.86
C SER A 285 14.50 -5.29 -4.79
N GLN A 286 15.37 -4.45 -4.24
CA GLN A 286 16.30 -4.83 -3.17
C GLN A 286 15.59 -5.22 -1.87
N ARG A 287 14.35 -4.76 -1.69
CA ARG A 287 13.48 -5.05 -0.54
C ARG A 287 12.36 -6.03 -0.89
N SER A 288 12.39 -6.63 -2.09
CA SER A 288 11.36 -7.56 -2.58
C SER A 288 9.93 -6.99 -2.50
N ILE A 289 9.78 -5.67 -2.66
CA ILE A 289 8.48 -5.00 -2.55
C ILE A 289 7.66 -5.30 -3.81
N ARG A 290 6.54 -6.00 -3.64
CA ARG A 290 5.58 -6.26 -4.72
C ARG A 290 5.02 -4.93 -5.22
N THR A 291 5.24 -4.60 -6.48
CA THR A 291 4.90 -3.27 -6.99
C THR A 291 3.81 -3.35 -8.06
N TYR A 292 2.84 -2.45 -7.97
CA TYR A 292 1.81 -2.25 -8.98
C TYR A 292 1.94 -0.84 -9.57
N TRP A 293 1.70 -0.71 -10.87
CA TRP A 293 1.83 0.55 -11.59
C TRP A 293 0.58 0.79 -12.42
N THR A 294 -0.08 1.93 -12.22
CA THR A 294 -1.34 2.27 -12.89
C THR A 294 -1.21 2.22 -14.42
N ALA A 295 -0.04 2.57 -14.96
CA ALA A 295 0.19 2.55 -16.39
C ALA A 295 0.10 1.17 -17.06
N THR A 296 0.37 0.08 -16.34
CA THR A 296 0.35 -1.29 -16.92
C THR A 296 -0.70 -2.19 -16.29
N HIS A 297 -1.21 -1.82 -15.11
CA HIS A 297 -2.26 -2.55 -14.41
C HIS A 297 -3.63 -1.90 -14.55
N GLY A 298 -3.70 -0.66 -15.04
CA GLY A 298 -4.91 0.18 -15.04
C GLY A 298 -5.28 0.61 -13.62
N ASN A 299 -6.57 0.75 -13.35
CA ASN A 299 -7.11 0.91 -12.00
C ASN A 299 -6.66 -0.26 -11.12
N ILE A 300 -6.19 0.07 -9.91
CA ILE A 300 -5.73 -0.90 -8.91
C ILE A 300 -6.58 -0.71 -7.65
N GLN A 301 -7.26 -1.77 -7.22
CA GLN A 301 -8.07 -1.78 -6.00
C GLN A 301 -7.42 -2.69 -4.96
N LEU A 302 -7.20 -2.14 -3.76
CA LEU A 302 -6.72 -2.85 -2.59
C LEU A 302 -7.83 -2.88 -1.54
N THR A 303 -8.42 -4.05 -1.32
CA THR A 303 -9.49 -4.24 -0.34
C THR A 303 -8.95 -4.91 0.92
N SER A 304 -8.92 -4.19 2.04
CA SER A 304 -8.60 -4.74 3.35
C SER A 304 -9.86 -5.23 4.06
N ASN A 305 -9.79 -6.43 4.64
CA ASN A 305 -10.79 -6.94 5.59
C ASN A 305 -10.32 -6.85 7.05
N GLY A 306 -9.22 -6.15 7.32
CA GLY A 306 -8.59 -6.00 8.63
C GLY A 306 -7.57 -7.07 9.00
N SER A 307 -7.41 -8.14 8.21
CA SER A 307 -6.37 -9.15 8.42
C SER A 307 -5.66 -9.59 7.14
N ALA A 308 -6.16 -9.17 5.98
CA ALA A 308 -5.56 -9.40 4.67
C ALA A 308 -5.97 -8.30 3.69
N ILE A 309 -5.15 -8.11 2.66
CA ILE A 309 -5.44 -7.23 1.51
C ILE A 309 -5.69 -8.09 0.28
N THR A 310 -6.83 -7.89 -0.37
CA THR A 310 -7.10 -8.44 -1.71
C THR A 310 -6.75 -7.39 -2.75
N VAL A 311 -5.87 -7.74 -3.69
CA VAL A 311 -5.48 -6.89 -4.82
C VAL A 311 -6.34 -7.24 -6.03
N ALA A 312 -6.89 -6.24 -6.70
CA ALA A 312 -7.53 -6.37 -8.00
C ALA A 312 -6.99 -5.33 -8.99
N THR A 313 -6.82 -5.72 -10.25
CA THR A 313 -6.29 -4.84 -11.31
C THR A 313 -7.11 -5.01 -12.59
N GLN A 314 -7.19 -3.95 -13.42
CA GLN A 314 -7.85 -4.03 -14.73
C GLN A 314 -7.10 -4.98 -15.66
N GLN A 315 -5.76 -4.87 -15.66
CA GLN A 315 -4.88 -5.68 -16.48
C GLN A 315 -3.93 -6.51 -15.61
N ASP A 316 -3.64 -7.73 -16.08
CA ASP A 316 -2.57 -8.56 -15.51
C ASP A 316 -1.24 -8.12 -16.12
N ALA A 317 -0.26 -7.82 -15.28
CA ALA A 317 1.05 -7.31 -15.69
C ALA A 317 2.13 -7.73 -14.68
N PRO A 318 3.42 -7.63 -15.04
CA PRO A 318 4.50 -7.92 -14.11
C PRO A 318 4.42 -7.04 -12.86
N THR A 319 4.76 -7.63 -11.72
CA THR A 319 4.74 -6.96 -10.40
C THR A 319 6.09 -6.98 -9.70
N ALA A 320 7.10 -7.58 -10.32
CA ALA A 320 8.48 -7.39 -9.94
C ALA A 320 8.90 -5.97 -10.35
N PRO A 321 9.51 -5.16 -9.46
CA PRO A 321 9.78 -3.75 -9.72
C PRO A 321 10.57 -3.49 -11.02
N LEU A 322 11.57 -4.32 -11.32
CA LEU A 322 12.42 -4.15 -12.51
C LEU A 322 11.76 -4.62 -13.82
N GLU A 323 10.62 -5.31 -13.73
CA GLU A 323 9.89 -5.85 -14.88
C GLU A 323 8.60 -5.05 -15.17
N LEU A 324 8.26 -4.03 -14.37
CA LEU A 324 7.00 -3.28 -14.51
C LEU A 324 6.80 -2.70 -15.91
N ARG A 325 7.89 -2.31 -16.58
CA ARG A 325 7.88 -1.72 -17.93
C ARG A 325 7.64 -2.74 -19.05
N ASP A 326 7.76 -4.03 -18.76
CA ASP A 326 7.49 -5.10 -19.72
C ASP A 326 5.99 -5.36 -19.92
N GLY A 327 5.14 -4.81 -19.03
CA GLY A 327 3.69 -4.83 -19.19
C GLY A 327 3.20 -3.90 -20.31
N ASP A 328 2.12 -4.29 -20.98
CA ASP A 328 1.46 -3.45 -21.98
C ASP A 328 0.80 -2.23 -21.31
N PRO A 329 0.83 -1.03 -21.93
CA PRO A 329 0.18 0.14 -21.37
C PRO A 329 -1.35 0.01 -21.35
N VAL A 330 -1.96 0.51 -20.27
CA VAL A 330 -3.40 0.68 -20.11
C VAL A 330 -3.70 2.17 -20.16
N GLU A 331 -4.51 2.58 -21.13
CA GLU A 331 -4.95 3.97 -21.24
C GLU A 331 -5.93 4.32 -20.10
N PRO A 332 -5.90 5.57 -19.60
CA PRO A 332 -6.92 6.10 -18.72
C PRO A 332 -8.33 5.96 -19.32
N GLY A 333 -9.33 5.81 -18.45
CA GLY A 333 -10.73 5.65 -18.86
C GLY A 333 -11.05 4.33 -19.59
N SER A 334 -10.18 3.31 -19.54
CA SER A 334 -10.46 2.03 -20.19
C SER A 334 -11.56 1.23 -19.46
N ASP A 335 -12.55 0.73 -20.21
CA ASP A 335 -13.75 0.00 -19.69
C ASP A 335 -13.47 -1.45 -19.24
N THR A 336 -12.21 -1.82 -18.97
CA THR A 336 -11.90 -3.18 -18.53
C THR A 336 -12.14 -3.33 -17.03
N GLY A 337 -13.05 -4.23 -16.65
CA GLY A 337 -13.42 -4.42 -15.25
C GLY A 337 -12.30 -5.06 -14.42
N LEU A 338 -12.19 -4.63 -13.15
CA LEU A 338 -11.21 -5.14 -12.18
C LEU A 338 -11.32 -6.66 -11.99
N GLN A 339 -10.17 -7.33 -11.98
CA GLN A 339 -10.05 -8.75 -11.67
C GLN A 339 -9.17 -8.94 -10.44
N LYS A 340 -9.62 -9.76 -9.48
CA LYS A 340 -8.84 -10.06 -8.28
C LYS A 340 -7.62 -10.91 -8.62
N ARG A 341 -6.44 -10.51 -8.17
CA ARG A 341 -5.15 -11.13 -8.52
C ARG A 341 -4.50 -11.85 -7.35
N LEU A 342 -4.52 -11.25 -6.17
CA LEU A 342 -3.68 -11.67 -5.04
C LEU A 342 -4.41 -11.43 -3.72
N VAL A 343 -4.19 -12.33 -2.75
CA VAL A 343 -4.51 -12.09 -1.33
C VAL A 343 -3.22 -12.04 -0.55
N VAL A 344 -3.05 -11.00 0.26
CA VAL A 344 -1.84 -10.67 1.01
C VAL A 344 -2.21 -10.67 2.50
N PRO A 345 -1.93 -11.78 3.24
CA PRO A 345 -2.23 -11.88 4.67
C PRO A 345 -1.35 -10.96 5.50
N ILE A 346 -1.88 -10.21 6.47
CA ILE A 346 -1.08 -9.27 7.27
C ILE A 346 -0.18 -9.99 8.30
N ASP A 347 -0.52 -11.21 8.69
CA ASP A 347 0.19 -12.02 9.69
C ASP A 347 1.57 -12.53 9.24
N GLY A 348 2.08 -12.07 8.10
CA GLY A 348 3.35 -12.48 7.51
C GLY A 348 3.27 -13.78 6.70
N SER A 349 2.10 -14.42 6.61
CA SER A 349 1.93 -15.58 5.75
C SER A 349 2.09 -15.23 4.26
N ALA A 350 2.54 -16.21 3.48
CA ALA A 350 2.74 -16.06 2.04
C ALA A 350 1.46 -15.60 1.32
N ALA A 351 1.64 -14.70 0.36
CA ALA A 351 0.54 -14.23 -0.46
C ALA A 351 0.02 -15.36 -1.36
N SER A 352 -1.30 -15.40 -1.58
CA SER A 352 -1.96 -16.45 -2.35
C SER A 352 -2.58 -15.87 -3.63
N PRO A 353 -2.20 -16.35 -4.83
CA PRO A 353 -2.80 -15.88 -6.07
C PRO A 353 -4.28 -16.30 -6.16
N ILE A 354 -5.09 -15.47 -6.78
CA ILE A 354 -6.49 -15.76 -7.09
C ILE A 354 -6.57 -16.22 -8.54
N MET A 355 -6.95 -17.48 -8.75
CA MET A 355 -7.23 -18.03 -10.08
C MET A 355 -8.48 -17.34 -10.65
N THR A 356 -8.33 -16.45 -11.62
CA THR A 356 -9.46 -15.81 -12.32
C THR A 356 -9.87 -16.64 -13.54
N ASP A 357 -11.11 -17.14 -13.54
CA ASP A 357 -11.75 -17.83 -14.66
C ASP A 357 -12.10 -16.81 -15.76
N GLY A 358 -11.44 -16.86 -16.92
CA GLY A 358 -11.81 -15.95 -18.03
C GLY A 358 -10.91 -15.89 -19.26
N GLY A 359 -9.64 -16.29 -19.20
CA GLY A 359 -8.84 -16.51 -20.40
C GLY A 359 -9.13 -17.89 -20.96
N THR A 360 -9.55 -18.03 -22.22
CA THR A 360 -9.71 -19.34 -22.88
C THR A 360 -8.37 -20.04 -22.97
N ASN A 361 -7.97 -20.72 -21.89
CA ASN A 361 -7.21 -21.93 -22.04
C ASN A 361 -8.27 -22.98 -22.36
N GLU A 362 -8.28 -23.46 -23.60
CA GLU A 362 -8.71 -24.84 -23.79
C GLU A 362 -7.89 -25.63 -22.77
N SER A 363 -8.51 -25.99 -21.65
CA SER A 363 -7.99 -27.03 -20.79
C SER A 363 -7.72 -28.18 -21.75
N PRO A 364 -6.46 -28.56 -22.00
CA PRO A 364 -6.26 -29.93 -22.36
C PRO A 364 -6.85 -30.68 -21.17
N GLU A 365 -7.70 -31.67 -21.44
CA GLU A 365 -7.86 -32.78 -20.50
C GLU A 365 -6.50 -33.09 -19.88
N PRO A 366 -6.42 -33.47 -18.59
CA PRO A 366 -5.14 -33.70 -17.93
C PRO A 366 -4.39 -34.75 -18.73
N THR A 367 -3.50 -34.31 -19.61
CA THR A 367 -2.53 -35.18 -20.22
C THR A 367 -1.47 -35.28 -19.17
N ASP A 368 -1.52 -36.39 -18.43
CA ASP A 368 -0.44 -36.96 -17.64
C ASP A 368 0.92 -36.43 -18.12
N GLN A 369 1.38 -35.33 -17.52
CA GLN A 369 2.78 -34.96 -17.49
C GLN A 369 3.24 -35.34 -16.09
N GLU A 370 3.46 -36.65 -15.92
CA GLU A 370 4.35 -37.18 -14.91
C GLU A 370 5.77 -36.66 -15.21
N GLY A 371 6.01 -35.39 -14.87
CA GLY A 371 7.33 -34.80 -14.72
C GLY A 371 7.45 -34.38 -13.26
N THR A 372 7.78 -35.32 -12.38
CA THR A 372 7.88 -35.07 -10.94
C THR A 372 9.23 -34.46 -10.61
N ILE A 373 9.30 -33.12 -10.54
CA ILE A 373 10.39 -32.47 -9.81
C ILE A 373 10.21 -32.75 -8.30
N SER A 374 11.30 -33.03 -7.61
CA SER A 374 11.31 -33.24 -6.16
C SER A 374 12.52 -32.57 -5.53
N ILE A 375 12.44 -32.29 -4.23
CA ILE A 375 13.59 -31.82 -3.46
C ILE A 375 14.37 -33.04 -2.98
N ALA A 376 15.61 -33.17 -3.45
CA ALA A 376 16.52 -34.21 -3.01
C ALA A 376 17.27 -33.79 -1.73
N THR A 377 17.55 -32.50 -1.56
CA THR A 377 18.24 -31.95 -0.39
C THR A 377 17.88 -30.49 -0.21
N ILE A 378 17.65 -30.12 1.04
CA ILE A 378 17.65 -28.74 1.54
C ILE A 378 18.90 -28.64 2.42
N HIS A 379 19.75 -27.66 2.13
CA HIS A 379 20.93 -27.36 2.93
C HIS A 379 20.86 -25.89 3.35
N GLU A 380 20.12 -25.65 4.43
CA GLU A 380 19.86 -24.34 5.02
C GLU A 380 21.02 -23.84 5.89
N GLU A 381 21.74 -24.72 6.59
CA GLU A 381 22.80 -24.33 7.51
C GLU A 381 24.16 -24.14 6.80
N ALA A 382 24.53 -22.89 6.50
CA ALA A 382 25.88 -22.58 6.01
C ALA A 382 26.96 -22.78 7.10
N SER A 383 28.11 -23.33 6.71
CA SER A 383 29.27 -23.47 7.59
C SER A 383 29.95 -22.11 7.82
N GLY A 384 29.94 -21.62 9.07
CA GLY A 384 30.65 -20.39 9.44
C GLY A 384 29.69 -19.21 9.66
N ASP A 385 30.08 -18.01 9.22
CA ASP A 385 29.16 -16.86 9.16
C ASP A 385 28.42 -16.94 7.81
N GLU A 386 27.09 -17.03 7.84
CA GLU A 386 26.23 -17.21 6.66
C GLU A 386 26.44 -16.12 5.61
N ARG A 387 26.74 -14.89 6.06
CA ARG A 387 27.00 -13.76 5.16
C ARG A 387 28.30 -13.89 4.37
N ASP A 388 29.23 -14.71 4.85
CA ASP A 388 30.51 -14.96 4.20
C ASP A 388 30.50 -16.22 3.31
N ASN A 389 29.43 -17.02 3.34
CA ASN A 389 29.38 -18.32 2.66
C ASN A 389 27.99 -18.66 2.08
N LEU A 390 27.36 -17.72 1.37
CA LEU A 390 26.03 -17.87 0.77
C LEU A 390 25.90 -19.03 -0.24
N ASN A 391 27.00 -19.62 -0.73
CA ASN A 391 26.92 -20.80 -1.60
C ASN A 391 26.80 -22.12 -0.84
N ASP A 392 26.97 -22.10 0.49
CA ASP A 392 26.75 -23.26 1.38
C ASP A 392 25.30 -23.29 1.90
N GLU A 393 24.46 -22.38 1.41
CA GLU A 393 23.01 -22.43 1.45
C GLU A 393 22.50 -22.83 0.05
N TYR A 394 21.85 -23.99 -0.08
CA TYR A 394 21.41 -24.48 -1.38
C TYR A 394 20.26 -25.49 -1.31
N ILE A 395 19.53 -25.60 -2.41
CA ILE A 395 18.50 -26.63 -2.64
C ILE A 395 18.94 -27.51 -3.82
N VAL A 396 18.79 -28.82 -3.67
CA VAL A 396 19.01 -29.78 -4.76
C VAL A 396 17.66 -30.29 -5.25
N PHE A 397 17.38 -30.04 -6.53
CA PHE A 397 16.21 -30.56 -7.21
C PHE A 397 16.56 -31.79 -8.03
N GLU A 398 15.66 -32.78 -8.09
CA GLU A 398 15.77 -33.97 -8.92
C GLU A 398 14.56 -34.11 -9.85
N ASN A 399 14.81 -34.37 -11.14
CA ASN A 399 13.77 -34.85 -12.03
C ASN A 399 13.56 -36.35 -11.81
N THR A 400 12.51 -36.71 -11.07
CA THR A 400 12.14 -38.11 -10.78
C THR A 400 11.21 -38.73 -11.83
N GLY A 401 10.85 -37.97 -12.86
CA GLY A 401 10.09 -38.45 -14.02
C GLY A 401 10.94 -39.30 -14.98
N ASP A 402 10.30 -39.80 -16.03
CA ASP A 402 10.96 -40.62 -17.07
C ASP A 402 11.26 -39.86 -18.38
N GLN A 403 10.89 -38.58 -18.46
CA GLN A 403 11.18 -37.65 -19.57
C GLN A 403 11.97 -36.41 -19.12
N PRO A 404 12.78 -35.78 -20.00
CA PRO A 404 13.40 -34.49 -19.70
C PRO A 404 12.36 -33.44 -19.33
N LEU A 405 12.63 -32.68 -18.27
CA LEU A 405 11.76 -31.65 -17.73
C LEU A 405 12.29 -30.27 -18.13
N ASP A 406 11.53 -29.54 -18.94
CA ASP A 406 11.83 -28.15 -19.29
C ASP A 406 11.41 -27.25 -18.13
N LEU A 407 12.38 -26.58 -17.53
CA LEU A 407 12.18 -25.67 -16.40
C LEU A 407 12.25 -24.21 -16.84
N THR A 408 12.28 -23.92 -18.15
CA THR A 408 12.30 -22.55 -18.66
C THR A 408 11.20 -21.71 -18.03
N GLY A 409 11.56 -20.64 -17.31
CA GLY A 409 10.60 -19.72 -16.68
C GLY A 409 9.92 -20.26 -15.43
N TRP A 410 10.26 -21.47 -14.97
CA TRP A 410 9.83 -21.94 -13.65
C TRP A 410 10.53 -21.12 -12.57
N SER A 411 9.95 -21.09 -11.37
CA SER A 411 10.53 -20.37 -10.25
C SER A 411 10.61 -21.19 -8.96
N VAL A 412 11.57 -20.84 -8.12
CA VAL A 412 11.75 -21.32 -6.76
C VAL A 412 11.60 -20.13 -5.83
N ALA A 413 10.80 -20.25 -4.77
CA ALA A 413 10.63 -19.22 -3.76
C ALA A 413 10.69 -19.77 -2.33
N ASP A 414 11.05 -18.91 -1.39
CA ASP A 414 10.93 -19.18 0.06
C ASP A 414 9.56 -18.71 0.62
N ALA A 415 9.32 -18.86 1.92
CA ALA A 415 8.08 -18.41 2.55
C ALA A 415 7.92 -16.87 2.54
N ALA A 416 9.02 -16.11 2.40
CA ALA A 416 9.03 -14.66 2.29
C ALA A 416 8.92 -14.15 0.84
N ASP A 417 8.67 -15.04 -0.13
CA ASP A 417 8.52 -14.76 -1.57
C ASP A 417 9.79 -14.24 -2.27
N HIS A 418 10.98 -14.43 -1.67
CA HIS A 418 12.23 -14.31 -2.42
C HIS A 418 12.19 -15.31 -3.55
N THR A 419 12.32 -14.85 -4.80
CA THR A 419 12.14 -15.70 -5.98
C THR A 419 13.39 -15.82 -6.86
N TYR A 420 13.71 -17.04 -7.28
CA TYR A 420 14.65 -17.37 -8.35
C TYR A 420 13.89 -17.92 -9.56
N THR A 421 14.23 -17.46 -10.76
CA THR A 421 13.65 -17.96 -12.02
C THR A 421 14.68 -18.75 -12.81
N PHE A 422 14.34 -19.97 -13.20
CA PHE A 422 15.18 -20.82 -14.03
C PHE A 422 15.44 -20.18 -15.40
N PRO A 423 16.69 -20.21 -15.91
CA PRO A 423 17.04 -19.52 -17.13
C PRO A 423 16.40 -20.17 -18.36
N SER A 424 16.25 -19.37 -19.43
CA SER A 424 15.67 -19.86 -20.69
C SER A 424 16.48 -21.02 -21.28
N GLY A 425 15.79 -22.10 -21.65
CA GLY A 425 16.37 -23.30 -22.22
C GLY A 425 16.99 -24.25 -21.20
N PHE A 426 16.74 -24.05 -19.90
CA PHE A 426 17.18 -24.98 -18.87
C PHE A 426 16.29 -26.24 -18.88
N THR A 427 16.90 -27.40 -19.10
CA THR A 427 16.22 -28.70 -19.12
C THR A 427 16.94 -29.66 -18.18
N LEU A 428 16.16 -30.35 -17.34
CA LEU A 428 16.67 -31.36 -16.40
C LEU A 428 16.33 -32.77 -16.90
N ASP A 429 17.34 -33.56 -17.25
CA ASP A 429 17.17 -34.93 -17.76
C ASP A 429 16.64 -35.89 -16.67
N PRO A 430 15.96 -37.01 -17.03
CA PRO A 430 15.47 -38.00 -16.08
C PRO A 430 16.56 -38.52 -15.13
N GLY A 431 16.28 -38.51 -13.83
CA GLY A 431 17.19 -38.98 -12.78
C GLY A 431 18.44 -38.11 -12.59
N THR A 432 18.46 -36.90 -13.15
CA THR A 432 19.52 -35.92 -12.92
C THR A 432 19.10 -34.87 -11.90
N GLN A 433 20.11 -34.24 -11.30
CA GLN A 433 19.94 -33.24 -10.24
C GLN A 433 20.55 -31.90 -10.66
N VAL A 434 19.96 -30.83 -10.15
CA VAL A 434 20.50 -29.47 -10.22
C VAL A 434 20.53 -28.88 -8.82
N THR A 435 21.63 -28.21 -8.49
CA THR A 435 21.80 -27.47 -7.23
C THR A 435 21.55 -25.99 -7.49
N LEU A 436 20.68 -25.36 -6.70
CA LEU A 436 20.49 -23.92 -6.68
C LEU A 436 21.17 -23.36 -5.42
N HIS A 437 22.27 -22.65 -5.61
CA HIS A 437 23.01 -21.96 -4.55
C HIS A 437 22.43 -20.56 -4.30
N THR A 438 22.34 -20.14 -3.04
CA THR A 438 21.85 -18.80 -2.66
C THR A 438 22.81 -17.68 -3.11
N GLY A 439 24.11 -17.90 -3.03
CA GLY A 439 25.12 -16.90 -3.39
C GLY A 439 25.36 -16.75 -4.89
N SER A 440 26.51 -16.19 -5.25
CA SER A 440 26.90 -15.91 -6.64
C SER A 440 27.86 -16.97 -7.21
N GLY A 441 27.79 -17.18 -8.53
CA GLY A 441 28.68 -18.08 -9.24
C GLY A 441 28.52 -18.00 -10.76
N THR A 442 28.79 -19.10 -11.47
CA THR A 442 28.59 -19.19 -12.92
C THR A 442 27.75 -20.41 -13.20
N ASP A 443 26.57 -20.20 -13.77
CA ASP A 443 25.62 -21.26 -14.05
C ASP A 443 26.20 -22.34 -14.96
N SER A 444 25.80 -23.57 -14.68
CA SER A 444 26.10 -24.77 -15.44
C SER A 444 24.85 -25.66 -15.53
N SER A 445 24.97 -26.83 -16.16
CA SER A 445 23.87 -27.79 -16.21
C SER A 445 23.52 -28.45 -14.87
N SER A 446 24.40 -28.36 -13.87
CA SER A 446 24.23 -29.00 -12.55
C SER A 446 24.21 -28.02 -11.38
N ASP A 447 24.59 -26.77 -11.61
CA ASP A 447 24.77 -25.77 -10.57
C ASP A 447 24.27 -24.43 -11.09
N LEU A 448 23.32 -23.85 -10.37
CA LEU A 448 22.70 -22.55 -10.62
C LEU A 448 22.96 -21.65 -9.42
N TYR A 449 23.04 -20.35 -9.66
CA TYR A 449 23.35 -19.37 -8.62
C TYR A 449 22.31 -18.26 -8.61
N TRP A 450 21.66 -18.08 -7.46
CA TRP A 450 20.63 -17.06 -7.26
C TRP A 450 21.23 -15.65 -7.33
N GLY A 451 22.48 -15.48 -6.90
CA GLY A 451 23.16 -14.19 -6.86
C GLY A 451 22.68 -13.30 -5.72
N SER A 452 22.05 -13.87 -4.70
CA SER A 452 21.61 -13.12 -3.52
C SER A 452 22.79 -12.53 -2.76
N GLY A 453 22.59 -11.34 -2.19
CA GLY A 453 23.53 -10.68 -1.26
C GLY A 453 23.28 -11.03 0.22
N SER A 454 22.25 -11.82 0.50
CA SER A 454 21.82 -12.24 1.83
C SER A 454 21.37 -13.70 1.86
N PRO A 455 21.36 -14.34 3.04
CA PRO A 455 20.72 -15.65 3.22
C PRO A 455 19.27 -15.64 2.76
N ILE A 456 18.80 -16.76 2.23
CA ILE A 456 17.42 -16.95 1.76
C ILE A 456 16.72 -18.03 2.59
N TRP A 457 17.44 -19.08 2.97
CA TRP A 457 16.87 -20.26 3.61
C TRP A 457 16.99 -20.14 5.13
N ASN A 458 15.85 -20.13 5.85
CA ASN A 458 15.87 -19.95 7.30
C ASN A 458 16.23 -21.24 8.08
N ASN A 459 17.32 -21.21 8.84
CA ASN A 459 17.76 -22.31 9.72
C ASN A 459 16.73 -22.77 10.76
N ALA A 460 15.79 -21.91 11.15
CA ALA A 460 14.73 -22.25 12.12
C ALA A 460 13.53 -22.97 11.48
N GLY A 461 13.57 -23.17 10.16
CA GLY A 461 12.51 -23.72 9.32
C GLY A 461 11.99 -22.69 8.33
N ASP A 462 11.66 -23.17 7.12
CA ASP A 462 11.21 -22.38 5.98
C ASP A 462 10.37 -23.25 5.03
N THR A 463 9.89 -22.66 3.93
CA THR A 463 9.14 -23.37 2.89
C THR A 463 9.80 -23.14 1.53
N VAL A 464 10.18 -24.23 0.85
CA VAL A 464 10.57 -24.16 -0.58
C VAL A 464 9.31 -24.33 -1.43
N ILE A 465 9.04 -23.37 -2.31
CA ILE A 465 7.89 -23.38 -3.23
C ILE A 465 8.42 -23.38 -4.66
N VAL A 466 8.09 -24.39 -5.47
CA VAL A 466 8.41 -24.41 -6.91
C VAL A 466 7.15 -24.18 -7.72
N ARG A 467 7.19 -23.21 -8.63
CA ARG A 467 6.10 -22.88 -9.55
C ARG A 467 6.56 -23.12 -10.99
N ASN A 468 5.66 -23.64 -11.82
CA ASN A 468 5.94 -23.76 -13.25
C ASN A 468 5.92 -22.39 -13.95
N ASP A 469 6.22 -22.37 -15.25
CA ASP A 469 6.18 -21.19 -16.12
C ASP A 469 4.81 -20.48 -16.19
N SER A 470 3.74 -21.19 -15.82
CA SER A 470 2.39 -20.65 -15.71
C SER A 470 2.04 -20.16 -14.29
N GLY A 471 2.99 -20.16 -13.36
CA GLY A 471 2.79 -19.77 -11.95
C GLY A 471 2.10 -20.81 -11.06
N THR A 472 1.84 -22.02 -11.56
CA THR A 472 1.21 -23.10 -10.78
C THR A 472 2.23 -23.73 -9.83
N THR A 473 1.93 -23.78 -8.53
CA THR A 473 2.76 -24.54 -7.57
C THR A 473 2.73 -26.03 -7.92
N VAL A 474 3.91 -26.58 -8.20
CA VAL A 474 4.11 -27.99 -8.55
C VAL A 474 4.82 -28.78 -7.45
N LEU A 475 5.51 -28.08 -6.55
CA LEU A 475 6.20 -28.65 -5.39
C LEU A 475 6.18 -27.62 -4.26
N GLN A 476 5.91 -28.07 -3.04
CA GLN A 476 6.01 -27.26 -1.83
C GLN A 476 6.48 -28.17 -0.69
N GLU A 477 7.53 -27.75 0.02
CA GLU A 477 8.11 -28.53 1.11
C GLU A 477 8.56 -27.60 2.25
N ASP A 478 8.03 -27.88 3.45
CA ASP A 478 8.47 -27.25 4.69
C ASP A 478 9.55 -28.12 5.35
N TYR A 479 10.53 -27.53 6.03
CA TYR A 479 11.61 -28.27 6.71
C TYR A 479 11.90 -27.80 8.13
#